data_AF-A0A6L5Q658-F1
#
_entry.id   AF-A0A6L5Q658-F1
#
_cell.length_a   1.000
_cell.length_b   1.000
_cell.length_c   1.000
_cell.angle_alpha   90.00
_cell.angle_beta   90.00
_cell.angle_gamma   90.00
#
_symmetry.space_group_name_H-M   'P 1'
#
loop_
_entity.id
_entity.type
_entity.pdbx_description
1 polymer ?
#
loop_
_entity_poly.entity_id
_entity_poly.type
_entity_poly.pdbx_seq_one_letter_code
_entity_poly.pdbx_strand_id
1 'polypeptide(L)'
;DKTNTQKNKAFATEERLLQYEPIMKKELEKYNLGEETAILLGIMYHESRGEGNDPMQSSESLGLKPNEIQEINLSIKQGVKHFVQMYRYGEEKGVSMETIIQSYNMGPGYIDFIANQEAKQHSEDTAKQFSKLKVDQNPATYTCGGNKQNFRYPYCYGDFTYTTKVNEKAKLIEKRLQKN
;
A
#
# COMPACT_ATOMS: atom_id res chain seq x y z
N ASP A 1 -21.81 -23.25 -7.07
CA ASP A 1 -21.36 -21.99 -7.71
C ASP A 1 -20.20 -21.31 -6.99
N LYS A 2 -18.96 -21.57 -7.43
CA LYS A 2 -17.76 -20.86 -6.91
C LYS A 2 -17.78 -19.36 -7.19
N THR A 3 -18.47 -18.94 -8.25
CA THR A 3 -18.64 -17.55 -8.68
C THR A 3 -19.53 -16.74 -7.74
N ASN A 4 -20.59 -17.33 -7.19
CA ASN A 4 -21.48 -16.62 -6.28
C ASN A 4 -20.83 -16.41 -4.90
N THR A 5 -20.09 -17.43 -4.41
CA THR A 5 -19.32 -17.33 -3.17
C THR A 5 -18.20 -16.28 -3.25
N GLN A 6 -17.49 -16.19 -4.38
CA GLN A 6 -16.45 -15.18 -4.58
C GLN A 6 -17.02 -13.76 -4.63
N LYS A 7 -18.15 -13.56 -5.32
CA LYS A 7 -18.83 -12.25 -5.35
C LYS A 7 -19.29 -11.83 -3.95
N ASN A 8 -19.88 -12.73 -3.19
CA ASN A 8 -20.33 -12.44 -1.82
C ASN A 8 -19.15 -12.08 -0.90
N LYS A 9 -18.00 -12.75 -1.06
CA LYS A 9 -16.79 -12.43 -0.30
C LYS A 9 -16.21 -11.06 -0.68
N ALA A 10 -16.17 -10.72 -1.97
CA ALA A 10 -15.73 -9.41 -2.43
C ALA A 10 -16.61 -8.29 -1.86
N PHE A 11 -17.93 -8.47 -1.95
CA PHE A 11 -18.90 -7.53 -1.39
C PHE A 11 -18.72 -7.34 0.13
N ALA A 12 -18.60 -8.44 0.89
CA ALA A 12 -18.38 -8.36 2.34
C ALA A 12 -17.06 -7.66 2.71
N THR A 13 -16.03 -7.81 1.86
CA THR A 13 -14.76 -7.09 2.02
C THR A 13 -14.94 -5.60 1.80
N GLU A 14 -15.62 -5.21 0.72
CA GLU A 14 -15.90 -3.80 0.41
C GLU A 14 -16.71 -3.14 1.52
N GLU A 15 -17.79 -3.79 2.00
CA GLU A 15 -18.60 -3.28 3.13
C GLU A 15 -17.77 -3.05 4.39
N ARG A 16 -16.87 -3.98 4.73
CA ARG A 16 -15.97 -3.83 5.88
C ARG A 16 -15.07 -2.61 5.72
N LEU A 17 -14.52 -2.37 4.53
CA LEU A 17 -13.66 -1.22 4.29
C LEU A 17 -14.40 0.10 4.38
N LEU A 18 -15.65 0.15 3.92
CA LEU A 18 -16.48 1.35 4.04
C LEU A 18 -16.75 1.73 5.50
N GLN A 19 -16.77 0.77 6.43
CA GLN A 19 -16.88 1.07 7.87
C GLN A 19 -15.67 1.83 8.42
N TYR A 20 -14.50 1.74 7.76
CA TYR A 20 -13.30 2.48 8.16
C TYR A 20 -13.20 3.87 7.51
N GLU A 21 -14.07 4.22 6.56
CA GLU A 21 -14.02 5.52 5.88
C GLU A 21 -14.04 6.71 6.85
N PRO A 22 -14.92 6.78 7.86
CA PRO A 22 -15.02 7.97 8.71
C PRO A 22 -13.75 8.20 9.54
N ILE A 23 -13.15 7.13 10.08
CA ILE A 23 -11.90 7.24 10.85
C ILE A 23 -10.71 7.50 9.94
N MET A 24 -10.65 6.85 8.77
CA MET A 24 -9.57 7.05 7.80
C MET A 24 -9.53 8.52 7.34
N LYS A 25 -10.68 9.04 6.92
CA LYS A 25 -10.85 10.42 6.48
C LYS A 25 -10.47 11.41 7.58
N LYS A 26 -11.00 11.20 8.79
CA LYS A 26 -10.67 12.04 9.96
C LYS A 26 -9.17 12.06 10.28
N GLU A 27 -8.47 10.93 10.15
CA GLU A 27 -7.03 10.89 10.37
C GLU A 27 -6.25 11.60 9.24
N LEU A 28 -6.65 11.44 7.99
CA LEU A 28 -6.06 12.12 6.82
C LEU A 28 -6.30 13.64 6.82
N GLU A 29 -7.48 14.10 7.24
CA GLU A 29 -7.84 15.53 7.33
C GLU A 29 -6.92 16.32 8.25
N LYS A 30 -6.31 15.68 9.26
CA LYS A 30 -5.27 16.31 10.11
C LYS A 30 -4.05 16.79 9.32
N TYR A 31 -3.89 16.32 8.10
CA TYR A 31 -2.79 16.64 7.20
C TYR A 31 -3.26 17.27 5.88
N ASN A 32 -4.53 17.66 5.78
CA ASN A 32 -5.18 18.16 4.55
C ASN A 32 -5.18 17.13 3.40
N LEU A 33 -5.18 15.83 3.69
CA LEU A 33 -5.19 14.75 2.70
C LEU A 33 -6.52 13.98 2.68
N GLY A 34 -7.62 14.59 3.13
CA GLY A 34 -8.93 13.94 3.20
C GLY A 34 -9.42 13.41 1.86
N GLU A 35 -9.01 14.00 0.74
CA GLU A 35 -9.33 13.54 -0.62
C GLU A 35 -8.68 12.18 -0.94
N GLU A 36 -7.58 11.82 -0.26
CA GLU A 36 -6.87 10.55 -0.46
C GLU A 36 -7.48 9.37 0.30
N THR A 37 -8.65 9.56 0.90
CA THR A 37 -9.33 8.53 1.71
C THR A 37 -9.55 7.25 0.93
N ALA A 38 -9.98 7.35 -0.33
CA ALA A 38 -10.19 6.15 -1.15
C ALA A 38 -8.88 5.42 -1.49
N ILE A 39 -7.78 6.15 -1.68
CA ILE A 39 -6.45 5.57 -1.88
C ILE A 39 -6.03 4.78 -0.64
N LEU A 40 -6.20 5.34 0.56
CA LEU A 40 -5.81 4.65 1.81
C LEU A 40 -6.71 3.47 2.16
N LEU A 41 -7.99 3.53 1.81
CA LEU A 41 -8.86 2.35 1.86
C LEU A 41 -8.43 1.30 0.82
N GLY A 42 -7.92 1.72 -0.34
CA GLY A 42 -7.29 0.84 -1.33
C GLY A 42 -6.01 0.17 -0.81
N ILE A 43 -5.17 0.90 -0.07
CA ILE A 43 -4.01 0.37 0.66
C ILE A 43 -4.49 -0.67 1.68
N MET A 44 -5.43 -0.32 2.57
CA MET A 44 -5.98 -1.25 3.55
C MET A 44 -6.57 -2.52 2.91
N TYR A 45 -7.25 -2.37 1.76
CA TYR A 45 -7.76 -3.50 0.98
C TYR A 45 -6.63 -4.45 0.64
N HIS A 46 -5.57 -3.93 0.02
CA HIS A 46 -4.46 -4.74 -0.47
C HIS A 46 -3.65 -5.37 0.67
N GLU A 47 -3.45 -4.64 1.78
CA GLU A 47 -2.69 -5.13 2.95
C GLU A 47 -3.40 -6.27 3.69
N SER A 48 -4.68 -6.09 4.00
CA SER A 48 -5.38 -7.00 4.93
C SER A 48 -6.83 -7.30 4.56
N ARG A 49 -7.38 -6.61 3.55
CA ARG A 49 -8.83 -6.59 3.29
C ARG A 49 -9.64 -6.02 4.46
N GLY A 50 -9.00 -5.19 5.30
CA GLY A 50 -9.56 -4.66 6.54
C GLY A 50 -9.69 -5.68 7.67
N GLU A 51 -8.97 -6.82 7.58
CA GLU A 51 -9.01 -7.90 8.56
C GLU A 51 -7.92 -7.77 9.63
N GLY A 52 -8.17 -8.39 10.79
CA GLY A 52 -7.22 -8.41 11.89
C GLY A 52 -7.11 -7.10 12.66
N ASN A 53 -6.13 -7.05 13.56
CA ASN A 53 -5.92 -5.90 14.46
C ASN A 53 -4.96 -4.86 13.87
N ASP A 54 -4.19 -5.23 12.83
CA ASP A 54 -3.32 -4.34 12.07
C ASP A 54 -3.78 -4.27 10.59
N PRO A 55 -4.96 -3.71 10.31
CA PRO A 55 -5.52 -3.72 8.95
C PRO A 55 -4.71 -2.89 7.94
N MET A 56 -3.89 -1.95 8.39
CA MET A 56 -2.97 -1.19 7.50
C MET A 56 -1.60 -1.87 7.32
N GLN A 57 -1.36 -3.04 7.94
CA GLN A 57 -0.04 -3.68 8.04
C GLN A 57 1.08 -2.69 8.38
N SER A 58 0.78 -1.82 9.34
CA SER A 58 1.59 -0.64 9.62
C SER A 58 2.63 -0.88 10.73
N SER A 59 2.62 -2.06 11.36
CA SER A 59 3.62 -2.44 12.37
C SER A 59 5.05 -2.31 11.85
N GLU A 60 5.34 -2.81 10.64
CA GLU A 60 6.69 -2.78 10.07
C GLU A 60 7.22 -1.35 9.85
N SER A 61 6.33 -0.36 9.62
CA SER A 61 6.70 1.06 9.52
C SER A 61 7.24 1.65 10.83
N LEU A 62 7.00 0.98 11.96
CA LEU A 62 7.55 1.30 13.28
C LEU A 62 8.78 0.45 13.64
N GLY A 63 9.25 -0.41 12.73
CA GLY A 63 10.31 -1.39 13.02
C GLY A 63 9.83 -2.55 13.91
N LEU A 64 8.52 -2.70 14.07
CA LEU A 64 7.89 -3.82 14.78
C LEU A 64 7.77 -5.04 13.86
N LYS A 65 7.54 -6.22 14.44
CA LYS A 65 7.23 -7.41 13.62
C LYS A 65 5.83 -7.30 12.98
N PRO A 66 5.55 -8.04 11.90
CA PRO A 66 4.23 -8.05 11.29
C PRO A 66 3.13 -8.38 12.30
N ASN A 67 2.02 -7.63 12.24
CA ASN A 67 0.86 -7.77 13.15
C ASN A 67 1.16 -7.54 14.64
N GLU A 68 2.19 -6.77 15.01
CA GLU A 68 2.43 -6.43 16.43
C GLU A 68 1.47 -5.38 16.97
N ILE A 69 0.99 -4.43 16.14
CA ILE A 69 -0.09 -3.52 16.53
C ILE A 69 -1.38 -4.34 16.76
N GLN A 70 -1.93 -4.28 17.98
CA GLN A 70 -3.14 -5.03 18.37
C GLN A 70 -4.42 -4.19 18.42
N GLU A 71 -4.36 -2.94 17.97
CA GLU A 71 -5.47 -2.00 18.05
C GLU A 71 -5.73 -1.40 16.66
N ILE A 72 -6.92 -1.65 16.12
CA ILE A 72 -7.31 -1.20 14.77
C ILE A 72 -7.11 0.31 14.60
N ASN A 73 -7.51 1.10 15.59
CA ASN A 73 -7.37 2.56 15.55
C ASN A 73 -5.90 3.01 15.54
N LEU A 74 -5.02 2.28 16.22
CA LEU A 74 -3.58 2.56 16.19
C LEU A 74 -2.98 2.18 14.83
N SER A 75 -3.42 1.08 14.24
CA SER A 75 -3.00 0.68 12.89
C SER A 75 -3.41 1.71 11.85
N ILE A 76 -4.66 2.21 11.89
CA ILE A 76 -5.14 3.26 10.98
C ILE A 76 -4.33 4.54 11.16
N LYS A 77 -4.16 5.01 12.41
CA LYS A 77 -3.37 6.21 12.71
C LYS A 77 -1.92 6.10 12.25
N GLN A 78 -1.28 4.95 12.47
CA GLN A 78 0.10 4.72 12.05
C GLN A 78 0.22 4.57 10.54
N GLY A 79 -0.69 3.86 9.88
CA GLY A 79 -0.75 3.76 8.42
C GLY A 79 -0.90 5.12 7.76
N VAL A 80 -1.81 5.96 8.25
CA VAL A 80 -1.96 7.35 7.78
C VAL A 80 -0.67 8.14 7.99
N LYS A 81 -0.03 8.03 9.16
CA LYS A 81 1.24 8.72 9.44
C LYS A 81 2.35 8.28 8.48
N HIS A 82 2.48 6.97 8.22
CA HIS A 82 3.45 6.42 7.28
C HIS A 82 3.20 6.92 5.85
N PHE A 83 1.96 6.90 5.39
CA PHE A 83 1.60 7.47 4.08
C PHE A 83 1.92 8.97 3.99
N VAL A 84 1.57 9.76 5.00
CA VAL A 84 1.86 11.21 5.04
C VAL A 84 3.36 11.48 4.96
N GLN A 85 4.20 10.65 5.58
CA GLN A 85 5.65 10.76 5.47
C GLN A 85 6.11 10.54 4.03
N MET A 86 5.60 9.51 3.35
CA MET A 86 5.90 9.24 1.95
C MET A 86 5.37 10.34 1.04
N TYR A 87 4.15 10.82 1.28
CA TYR A 87 3.52 11.88 0.50
C TYR A 87 4.35 13.17 0.55
N ARG A 88 4.70 13.64 1.75
CA ARG A 88 5.51 14.85 1.92
C ARG A 88 6.88 14.71 1.28
N TYR A 89 7.50 13.55 1.42
CA TYR A 89 8.81 13.31 0.80
C TYR A 89 8.72 13.23 -0.72
N GLY A 90 7.65 12.63 -1.25
CA GLY A 90 7.41 12.55 -2.68
C GLY A 90 7.16 13.92 -3.30
N GLU A 91 6.35 14.75 -2.65
CA GLU A 91 6.11 16.15 -3.03
C GLU A 91 7.41 16.96 -3.05
N GLU A 92 8.24 16.85 -2.01
CA GLU A 92 9.56 17.50 -1.95
C GLU A 92 10.47 17.10 -3.12
N LYS A 93 10.44 15.82 -3.50
CA LYS A 93 11.24 15.28 -4.61
C LYS A 93 10.61 15.49 -5.99
N GLY A 94 9.37 15.97 -6.05
CA GLY A 94 8.61 16.16 -7.28
C GLY A 94 8.37 14.86 -8.04
N VAL A 95 8.00 13.77 -7.33
CA VAL A 95 7.60 12.49 -7.93
C VAL A 95 6.09 12.33 -7.93
N SER A 96 5.57 11.43 -8.76
CA SER A 96 4.11 11.24 -8.89
C SER A 96 3.47 10.54 -7.69
N MET A 97 2.14 10.67 -7.56
CA MET A 97 1.34 9.95 -6.56
C MET A 97 1.54 8.44 -6.63
N GLU A 98 1.69 7.86 -7.83
CA GLU A 98 1.97 6.44 -8.02
C GLU A 98 3.28 6.01 -7.36
N THR A 99 4.28 6.90 -7.34
CA THR A 99 5.55 6.68 -6.64
C THR A 99 5.35 6.72 -5.14
N ILE A 100 4.55 7.69 -4.64
CA ILE A 100 4.18 7.80 -3.23
C ILE A 100 3.46 6.53 -2.76
N ILE A 101 2.47 6.06 -3.50
CA ILE A 101 1.74 4.81 -3.20
C ILE A 101 2.70 3.61 -3.16
N GLN A 102 3.56 3.46 -4.18
CA GLN A 102 4.52 2.35 -4.24
C GLN A 102 5.51 2.39 -3.06
N SER A 103 5.88 3.58 -2.60
CA SER A 103 6.80 3.77 -1.47
C SER A 103 6.19 3.44 -0.12
N TYR A 104 4.86 3.37 0.01
CA TYR A 104 4.25 2.78 1.21
C TYR A 104 4.76 1.35 1.42
N ASN A 105 4.87 0.58 0.33
CA ASN A 105 5.34 -0.80 0.31
C ASN A 105 6.87 -0.95 0.23
N MET A 106 7.54 -0.10 -0.56
CA MET A 106 8.99 -0.22 -0.82
C MET A 106 9.85 0.75 -0.01
N GLY A 107 9.23 1.57 0.84
CA GLY A 107 9.88 2.58 1.66
C GLY A 107 10.36 3.82 0.88
N PRO A 108 10.88 4.82 1.61
CA PRO A 108 11.28 6.11 1.03
C PRO A 108 12.43 6.01 0.03
N GLY A 109 13.26 4.97 0.11
CA GLY A 109 14.33 4.74 -0.87
C GLY A 109 13.82 4.54 -2.30
N TYR A 110 12.55 4.14 -2.49
CA TYR A 110 11.95 4.08 -3.82
C TYR A 110 11.68 5.48 -4.39
N ILE A 111 11.30 6.45 -3.55
CA ILE A 111 11.15 7.86 -3.94
C ILE A 111 12.49 8.39 -4.43
N ASP A 112 13.58 8.15 -3.68
CA ASP A 112 14.93 8.55 -4.11
C ASP A 112 15.33 7.91 -5.44
N PHE A 113 15.02 6.63 -5.62
CA PHE A 113 15.34 5.92 -6.84
C PHE A 113 14.63 6.52 -8.05
N ILE A 114 13.34 6.86 -7.95
CA ILE A 114 12.58 7.47 -9.04
C ILE A 114 13.01 8.93 -9.27
N ALA A 115 13.24 9.70 -8.21
CA ALA A 115 13.65 11.11 -8.31
C ALA A 115 14.99 11.30 -9.05
N ASN A 116 15.86 10.28 -9.04
CA ASN A 116 17.12 10.27 -9.77
C ASN A 116 17.00 9.82 -11.24
N GLN A 117 15.81 9.44 -11.69
CA GLN A 117 15.56 9.10 -13.09
C GLN A 117 15.10 10.33 -13.87
N GLU A 118 15.40 10.37 -15.16
CA GLU A 118 14.98 11.46 -16.04
C GLU A 118 13.45 11.62 -16.10
N ALA A 119 12.72 10.50 -16.19
CA ALA A 119 11.26 10.52 -16.27
C ALA A 119 10.57 10.85 -14.94
N LYS A 120 11.22 10.62 -13.79
CA LYS A 120 10.66 10.76 -12.43
C LYS A 120 9.27 10.14 -12.24
N GLN A 121 9.00 9.04 -12.94
CA GLN A 121 7.69 8.39 -12.97
C GLN A 121 7.78 6.94 -12.54
N HIS A 122 6.78 6.51 -11.78
CA HIS A 122 6.58 5.11 -11.44
C HIS A 122 6.15 4.31 -12.68
N SER A 123 6.63 3.07 -12.73
CA SER A 123 6.11 1.99 -13.57
C SER A 123 6.41 0.65 -12.90
N GLU A 124 5.73 -0.43 -13.29
CA GLU A 124 6.08 -1.75 -12.77
C GLU A 124 7.53 -2.15 -13.11
N ASP A 125 8.06 -1.67 -14.24
CA ASP A 125 9.45 -1.94 -14.63
C ASP A 125 10.45 -1.21 -13.72
N THR A 126 10.19 0.05 -13.37
CA THR A 126 11.04 0.77 -12.39
C THR A 126 10.92 0.16 -10.99
N ALA A 127 9.73 -0.29 -10.58
CA ALA A 127 9.54 -1.01 -9.32
C ALA A 127 10.29 -2.37 -9.30
N LYS A 128 10.29 -3.12 -10.41
CA LYS A 128 11.10 -4.33 -10.57
C LYS A 128 12.59 -4.03 -10.51
N GLN A 129 13.07 -2.99 -11.18
CA GLN A 129 14.48 -2.58 -11.13
C GLN A 129 14.92 -2.26 -9.71
N PHE A 130 14.14 -1.46 -8.97
CA PHE A 130 14.43 -1.15 -7.57
C PHE A 130 14.41 -2.39 -6.68
N SER A 131 13.41 -3.25 -6.87
CA SER A 131 13.31 -4.50 -6.14
C SER A 131 14.53 -5.40 -6.38
N LYS A 132 14.97 -5.51 -7.63
CA LYS A 132 16.18 -6.27 -7.99
C LYS A 132 17.43 -5.68 -7.34
N LEU A 133 17.58 -4.35 -7.34
CA LEU A 133 18.68 -3.66 -6.66
C LEU A 133 18.73 -4.02 -5.17
N LYS A 134 17.57 -4.04 -4.50
CA LYS A 134 17.48 -4.40 -3.08
C LYS A 134 17.78 -5.88 -2.81
N VAL A 135 17.33 -6.77 -3.69
CA VAL A 135 17.68 -8.20 -3.67
C VAL A 135 19.20 -8.37 -3.82
N ASP A 136 19.83 -7.67 -4.76
CA ASP A 136 21.28 -7.79 -5.00
C ASP A 136 22.10 -7.24 -3.83
N GLN A 137 21.59 -6.23 -3.12
CA GLN A 137 22.20 -5.71 -1.89
C GLN A 137 22.08 -6.69 -0.71
N ASN A 138 20.99 -7.46 -0.62
CA ASN A 138 20.72 -8.37 0.50
C ASN A 138 20.11 -9.70 0.03
N PRO A 139 20.85 -10.53 -0.72
CA PRO A 139 20.29 -11.70 -1.41
C PRO A 139 19.87 -12.83 -0.46
N ALA A 140 20.44 -12.89 0.75
CA ALA A 140 20.03 -13.85 1.78
C ALA A 140 18.70 -13.49 2.44
N THR A 141 18.32 -12.21 2.44
CA THR A 141 17.10 -11.70 3.09
C THR A 141 15.92 -11.77 2.13
N TYR A 142 16.09 -11.27 0.91
CA TYR A 142 14.99 -11.12 -0.05
C TYR A 142 14.94 -12.30 -1.02
N THR A 143 14.32 -13.39 -0.60
CA THR A 143 14.38 -14.68 -1.31
C THR A 143 13.04 -15.13 -1.91
N CYS A 144 11.96 -14.36 -1.73
CA CYS A 144 10.59 -14.79 -2.00
C CYS A 144 10.22 -16.09 -1.25
N GLY A 145 10.83 -16.35 -0.09
CA GLY A 145 10.68 -17.59 0.65
C GLY A 145 11.30 -18.81 -0.06
N GLY A 146 12.26 -18.58 -0.97
CA GLY A 146 12.88 -19.63 -1.79
C GLY A 146 12.00 -20.14 -2.94
N ASN A 147 10.80 -19.57 -3.13
CA ASN A 147 9.87 -20.04 -4.15
C ASN A 147 10.07 -19.30 -5.48
N LYS A 148 10.66 -19.99 -6.46
CA LYS A 148 10.87 -19.47 -7.83
C LYS A 148 9.59 -19.31 -8.66
N GLN A 149 8.47 -19.89 -8.22
CA GLN A 149 7.15 -19.72 -8.85
C GLN A 149 6.37 -18.56 -8.21
N ASN A 150 6.93 -17.88 -7.21
CA ASN A 150 6.32 -16.68 -6.65
C ASN A 150 6.20 -15.62 -7.76
N PHE A 151 5.05 -14.95 -7.87
CA PHE A 151 4.85 -13.90 -8.88
C PHE A 151 5.89 -12.77 -8.78
N ARG A 152 6.49 -12.61 -7.60
CA ARG A 152 7.53 -11.62 -7.36
C ARG A 152 8.90 -12.05 -7.85
N TYR A 153 9.19 -13.35 -7.98
CA TYR A 153 10.52 -13.82 -8.32
C TYR A 153 10.94 -13.31 -9.72
N PRO A 154 12.18 -12.77 -9.89
CA PRO A 154 13.29 -12.65 -8.94
C PRO A 154 13.32 -11.34 -8.11
N TYR A 155 12.29 -10.50 -8.22
CA TYR A 155 12.10 -9.19 -7.58
C TYR A 155 11.51 -9.32 -6.16
N CYS A 156 12.27 -9.94 -5.27
CA CYS A 156 11.78 -10.38 -3.97
C CYS A 156 11.70 -9.32 -2.86
N TYR A 157 12.00 -8.06 -3.16
CA TYR A 157 11.81 -6.92 -2.25
C TYR A 157 10.51 -6.17 -2.58
N GLY A 158 9.60 -6.05 -1.59
CA GLY A 158 8.28 -5.45 -1.80
C GLY A 158 7.41 -6.22 -2.80
N ASP A 159 6.33 -5.59 -3.26
CA ASP A 159 5.43 -6.00 -4.35
C ASP A 159 5.53 -4.97 -5.48
N PHE A 160 6.15 -5.32 -6.60
CA PHE A 160 6.32 -4.38 -7.73
C PHE A 160 5.02 -4.02 -8.46
N THR A 161 3.91 -4.68 -8.13
CA THR A 161 2.56 -4.39 -8.69
C THR A 161 1.67 -3.63 -7.69
N TYR A 162 2.23 -3.18 -6.56
CA TYR A 162 1.49 -2.61 -5.44
C TYR A 162 0.60 -1.44 -5.87
N THR A 163 1.15 -0.45 -6.56
CA THR A 163 0.39 0.72 -7.01
C THR A 163 -0.76 0.33 -7.95
N THR A 164 -0.52 -0.59 -8.89
CA THR A 164 -1.56 -1.11 -9.80
C THR A 164 -2.73 -1.69 -9.00
N LYS A 165 -2.44 -2.54 -8.02
CA LYS A 165 -3.45 -3.20 -7.18
C LYS A 165 -4.19 -2.19 -6.29
N VAL A 166 -3.47 -1.27 -5.64
CA VAL A 166 -4.06 -0.23 -4.79
C VAL A 166 -5.00 0.65 -5.60
N ASN A 167 -4.59 1.12 -6.78
CA ASN A 167 -5.42 1.97 -7.63
C ASN A 167 -6.67 1.25 -8.13
N GLU A 168 -6.59 -0.06 -8.42
CA GLU A 168 -7.77 -0.86 -8.75
C GLU A 168 -8.77 -0.90 -7.59
N LYS A 169 -8.28 -1.09 -6.36
CA LYS A 169 -9.13 -1.13 -5.16
C LYS A 169 -9.66 0.24 -4.77
N ALA A 170 -8.87 1.30 -4.90
CA ALA A 170 -9.31 2.68 -4.66
C ALA A 170 -10.49 3.05 -5.58
N LYS A 171 -10.36 2.79 -6.89
CA LYS A 171 -11.45 3.02 -7.88
C LYS A 171 -12.73 2.25 -7.55
N LEU A 172 -12.60 1.05 -6.99
CA LEU A 172 -13.74 0.25 -6.55
C LEU A 172 -14.42 0.89 -5.34
N ILE A 173 -13.64 1.30 -4.34
CA ILE A 173 -14.13 1.96 -3.12
C ILE A 173 -14.78 3.31 -3.45
N GLU A 174 -14.18 4.14 -4.32
CA GLU A 174 -14.78 5.42 -4.77
C GLU A 174 -16.19 5.23 -5.33
N LYS A 175 -16.35 4.23 -6.20
CA LYS A 175 -17.66 3.89 -6.79
C LYS A 175 -18.69 3.45 -5.74
N ARG A 176 -18.25 2.87 -4.63
CA ARG A 176 -19.13 2.50 -3.52
C ARG A 176 -19.48 3.73 -2.68
N LEU A 177 -18.51 4.59 -2.37
CA LEU A 177 -18.71 5.82 -1.61
C LEU A 177 -19.65 6.80 -2.32
N GLN A 178 -19.60 6.90 -3.64
CA GLN A 178 -20.51 7.76 -4.43
C GLN A 178 -21.96 7.25 -4.49
N LYS A 179 -22.22 5.99 -4.14
CA LYS A 179 -23.54 5.36 -4.19
C LYS A 179 -24.26 5.36 -2.84
N ASN A 180 -23.53 5.63 -1.76
CA ASN A 180 -24.03 5.72 -0.40
C ASN A 180 -24.34 7.17 -0.04
#